data_AF-A0A2U3NVQ4-F1
#
_entry.id   AF-A0A2U3NVQ4-F1
#
_cell.length_a   1.000
_cell.length_b   1.000
_cell.length_c   1.000
_cell.angle_alpha   90.00
_cell.angle_beta   90.00
_cell.angle_gamma   90.00
#
_symmetry.space_group_name_H-M   'P 1'
#
loop_
_entity.id
_entity.type
_entity.pdbx_description
1 polymer ?
#
loop_
_entity_poly.entity_id
_entity_poly.type
_entity_poly.pdbx_seq_one_letter_code
_entity_poly.pdbx_strand_id
1 'polypeptide(L)'
;MFANLSWEHILVLVVVGLVILGPERLPGAIRWTSNTLRQARDYLSGMTSQLRQDLGPEFDDLRAPLGELQKLRGMTPRAALTKHLLDGDDSFLTGNFDRPPGGTPQQPAPNGQSNGGHGEAQQPASGHTPFDSDAT
;
A
#
# COMPACT_ATOMS: atom_id res chain seq x y z
N MET A 1 14.34 -7.21 -18.90
CA MET A 1 15.04 -8.32 -18.23
C MET A 1 14.27 -8.90 -17.03
N PHE A 2 13.27 -8.19 -16.46
CA PHE A 2 12.42 -8.69 -15.37
C PHE A 2 11.16 -9.44 -15.80
N ALA A 3 10.86 -9.51 -17.11
CA ALA A 3 9.77 -10.31 -17.67
C ALA A 3 9.97 -11.84 -17.51
N ASN A 4 11.14 -12.26 -17.01
CA ASN A 4 11.47 -13.67 -16.78
C ASN A 4 11.02 -14.17 -15.40
N LEU A 5 10.53 -13.29 -14.50
CA LEU A 5 9.96 -13.75 -13.22
C LEU A 5 8.47 -14.02 -13.40
N SER A 6 8.18 -15.05 -14.18
CA SER A 6 6.82 -15.54 -14.35
C SER A 6 6.30 -16.18 -13.06
N TRP A 7 4.98 -16.31 -12.96
CA TRP A 7 4.33 -17.07 -11.88
C TRP A 7 4.90 -18.48 -11.70
N GLU A 8 5.32 -19.16 -12.79
CA GLU A 8 5.93 -20.48 -12.68
C GLU A 8 7.23 -20.46 -11.87
N HIS A 9 8.02 -19.39 -11.95
CA HIS A 9 9.28 -19.27 -11.22
C HIS A 9 9.03 -19.10 -9.72
N ILE A 10 7.98 -18.38 -9.33
CA ILE A 10 7.57 -18.26 -7.92
C ILE A 10 7.17 -19.63 -7.37
N LEU A 11 6.38 -20.40 -8.12
CA LEU A 11 6.04 -21.79 -7.74
C LEU A 11 7.29 -22.65 -7.58
N VAL A 12 8.21 -22.58 -8.54
CA VAL A 12 9.48 -23.32 -8.49
C VAL A 12 10.29 -22.92 -7.26
N LEU A 13 10.40 -21.63 -6.95
CA LEU A 13 11.11 -21.14 -5.76
C LEU A 13 10.46 -21.62 -4.46
N VAL A 14 9.13 -21.67 -4.40
CA VAL A 14 8.40 -22.21 -3.24
C VAL A 14 8.69 -23.69 -3.08
N VAL A 15 8.62 -24.48 -4.15
CA VAL A 15 8.93 -25.93 -4.10
C VAL A 15 10.38 -26.16 -3.71
N VAL A 16 11.33 -25.45 -4.32
CA VAL A 16 12.75 -25.54 -3.99
C VAL A 16 12.98 -25.16 -2.52
N GLY A 17 12.34 -24.09 -2.04
CA GLY A 17 12.40 -23.68 -0.64
C GLY A 17 11.83 -24.73 0.32
N LEU A 18 10.68 -25.33 -0.04
CA LEU A 18 10.05 -26.41 0.73
C LEU A 18 10.94 -27.66 0.77
N VAL A 19 11.63 -28.00 -0.31
CA VAL A 19 12.52 -29.16 -0.38
C VAL A 19 13.82 -28.94 0.40
N ILE A 20 14.46 -27.77 0.22
CA ILE A 20 15.75 -27.46 0.87
C ILE A 20 15.58 -27.25 2.38
N LEU A 21 14.58 -26.44 2.76
CA LEU A 21 14.39 -26.05 4.16
C LEU A 21 13.46 -27.00 4.92
N GLY A 22 12.54 -27.66 4.21
CA GLY A 22 11.49 -28.51 4.76
C GLY A 22 10.17 -27.74 5.02
N PRO A 23 9.00 -28.36 4.75
CA PRO A 23 7.70 -27.71 4.93
C PRO A 23 7.42 -27.29 6.38
N GLU A 24 7.91 -28.04 7.36
CA GLU A 24 7.73 -27.75 8.79
C GLU A 24 8.55 -26.55 9.26
N ARG A 25 9.66 -26.22 8.57
CA ARG A 25 10.59 -25.17 9.02
C ARG A 25 10.32 -23.83 8.37
N LEU A 26 9.78 -23.80 7.16
CA LEU A 26 9.38 -22.56 6.47
C LEU A 26 8.48 -21.64 7.30
N PRO A 27 7.36 -22.10 7.89
CA PRO A 27 6.51 -21.25 8.71
C PRO A 27 7.22 -20.75 9.97
N GLY A 28 8.13 -21.55 10.54
CA GLY A 28 8.99 -21.13 11.65
C GLY A 28 9.97 -20.03 11.24
N ALA A 29 10.64 -20.18 10.10
CA ALA A 29 11.60 -19.22 9.57
C ALA A 29 10.95 -17.86 9.23
N ILE A 30 9.75 -17.89 8.64
CA ILE A 30 8.96 -16.68 8.34
C ILE A 30 8.60 -15.96 9.64
N ARG A 31 8.17 -16.69 10.68
CA ARG A 31 7.84 -16.10 11.99
C ARG A 31 9.07 -15.46 12.63
N TRP A 32 10.20 -16.16 12.65
CA TRP A 32 11.45 -15.62 13.18
C TRP A 32 11.88 -14.36 12.43
N THR A 33 11.95 -14.42 11.10
CA THR A 33 12.35 -13.29 10.25
C THR A 33 11.43 -12.09 10.46
N SER A 34 10.10 -12.33 10.51
CA SER A 34 9.12 -11.28 10.73
C SER A 34 9.27 -10.65 12.11
N ASN A 35 9.53 -11.46 13.14
CA ASN A 35 9.73 -10.96 14.50
C ASN A 35 11.04 -10.17 14.62
N THR A 36 12.13 -10.67 14.03
CA THR A 36 13.41 -9.98 13.93
C THR A 36 13.28 -8.66 13.19
N LEU A 37 12.54 -8.61 12.09
CA LEU A 37 12.33 -7.37 11.31
C LEU A 37 11.55 -6.32 12.11
N ARG A 38 10.55 -6.75 12.88
CA ARG A 38 9.78 -5.87 13.79
C ARG A 38 10.68 -5.34 14.89
N GLN A 39 11.42 -6.22 15.56
CA GLN A 39 12.37 -5.84 16.61
C GLN A 39 13.46 -4.89 16.08
N ALA A 40 14.00 -5.15 14.89
CA ALA A 40 14.97 -4.28 14.24
C ALA A 40 14.36 -2.90 13.94
N ARG A 41 13.13 -2.85 13.41
CA ARG A 41 12.43 -1.58 13.18
C ARG A 41 12.22 -0.80 14.48
N ASP A 42 11.78 -1.47 15.55
CA ASP A 42 11.52 -0.83 16.84
C ASP A 42 12.82 -0.31 17.47
N TYR A 43 13.88 -1.11 17.40
CA TYR A 43 15.22 -0.74 17.89
C TYR A 43 15.81 0.45 17.12
N LEU A 44 15.76 0.39 15.79
CA LEU A 44 16.20 1.50 14.93
C LEU A 44 15.37 2.76 15.20
N SER A 45 14.06 2.64 15.38
CA SER A 45 13.18 3.80 15.67
C SER A 45 13.50 4.43 17.03
N GLY A 46 13.77 3.61 18.06
CA GLY A 46 14.19 4.08 19.38
C GLY A 46 15.55 4.76 19.36
N MET A 47 16.53 4.16 18.68
CA MET A 47 17.85 4.77 18.50
C MET A 47 17.77 6.08 17.72
N THR A 48 17.03 6.11 16.62
CA THR A 48 16.85 7.33 15.82
C THR A 48 16.23 8.46 16.65
N SER A 49 15.32 8.13 17.58
CA SER A 49 14.73 9.08 18.53
C SER A 49 15.79 9.65 19.48
N GLN A 50 16.63 8.80 20.08
CA GLN A 50 17.71 9.24 20.97
C GLN A 50 18.79 10.02 20.23
N LEU A 51 19.18 9.59 19.02
CA LEU A 51 20.13 10.31 18.18
C LEU A 51 19.59 11.68 17.75
N ARG A 52 18.28 11.81 17.47
CA ARG A 52 17.65 13.12 17.21
C ARG A 52 17.67 14.03 18.43
N GLN A 53 17.52 13.45 19.62
CA GLN A 53 17.56 14.19 20.88
C GLN A 53 18.98 14.69 21.20
N ASP A 54 19.99 13.86 20.92
CA ASP A 54 21.39 14.12 21.31
C ASP A 54 22.20 14.87 20.24
N LEU A 55 21.91 14.68 18.94
CA LEU A 55 22.64 15.31 17.82
C LEU A 55 21.94 16.53 17.22
N GLY A 56 20.68 16.79 17.61
CA GLY A 56 19.94 17.99 17.22
C GLY A 56 19.94 18.28 15.70
N PRO A 57 20.35 19.48 15.25
CA PRO A 57 20.23 19.93 13.85
C PRO A 57 21.04 19.11 12.84
N GLU A 58 22.08 18.37 13.26
CA GLU A 58 22.91 17.57 12.35
C GLU A 58 22.17 16.33 11.80
N PHE A 59 21.08 15.93 12.45
CA PHE A 59 20.17 14.90 11.92
C PHE A 59 19.29 15.42 10.77
N ASP A 60 19.03 16.73 10.73
CA ASP A 60 18.16 17.34 9.71
C ASP A 60 18.88 17.42 8.34
N ASP A 61 20.19 17.63 8.34
CA ASP A 61 21.03 17.53 7.14
C ASP A 61 21.05 16.11 6.55
N LEU A 62 20.84 15.07 7.38
CA LEU A 62 20.72 13.69 6.94
C LEU A 62 19.30 13.34 6.46
N ARG A 63 18.27 14.10 6.88
CA ARG A 63 16.89 13.90 6.42
C ARG A 63 16.72 14.25 4.94
N ALA A 64 17.38 15.29 4.45
CA ALA A 64 17.31 15.67 3.04
C ALA A 64 17.72 14.53 2.07
N PRO A 65 18.91 13.91 2.21
CA PRO A 65 19.33 12.80 1.35
C PRO A 65 18.50 11.51 1.59
N LEU A 66 18.08 11.23 2.82
CA LEU A 66 17.19 10.08 3.09
C LEU A 66 15.79 10.28 2.46
N GLY A 67 15.26 11.50 2.51
CA GLY A 67 14.00 11.88 1.86
C GLY A 67 14.09 11.80 0.34
N GLU A 68 15.22 12.17 -0.24
CA GLU A 68 15.47 12.05 -1.68
C GLU A 68 15.47 10.58 -2.13
N LEU A 69 16.12 9.69 -1.38
CA LEU A 69 16.09 8.24 -1.62
C LEU A 69 14.66 7.65 -1.51
N GLN A 70 13.88 8.15 -0.55
CA GLN A 70 12.50 7.71 -0.36
C GLN A 70 11.56 8.25 -1.46
N LYS A 71 11.80 9.49 -1.93
CA LYS A 71 11.11 10.08 -3.09
C LYS A 71 11.44 9.32 -4.38
N LEU A 72 12.70 8.89 -4.55
CA LEU A 72 13.13 8.06 -5.66
C LEU A 72 12.50 6.66 -5.61
N ARG A 73 12.31 6.10 -4.41
CA ARG A 73 11.53 4.86 -4.22
C ARG A 73 10.03 5.06 -4.49
N GLY A 74 9.48 6.25 -4.24
CA GLY A 74 8.09 6.60 -4.56
C GLY A 74 7.80 6.63 -6.07
N MET A 75 8.80 6.99 -6.88
CA MET A 75 8.84 6.66 -8.31
C MET A 75 9.33 5.23 -8.47
N THR A 76 8.58 4.25 -7.97
CA THR A 76 9.01 2.84 -8.11
C THR A 76 9.21 2.55 -9.60
N PRO A 77 10.38 2.00 -10.00
CA PRO A 77 10.62 1.61 -11.39
C PRO A 77 9.48 0.73 -11.89
N ARG A 78 8.96 -0.14 -11.01
CA ARG A 78 7.79 -0.96 -11.30
C ARG A 78 6.56 -0.13 -11.66
N ALA A 79 6.18 0.90 -10.90
CA ALA A 79 5.03 1.74 -11.25
C ALA A 79 5.26 2.59 -12.51
N ALA A 80 6.48 3.05 -12.76
CA ALA A 80 6.81 3.75 -14.00
C ALA A 80 6.74 2.82 -15.22
N LEU A 81 7.25 1.59 -15.10
CA LEU A 81 7.17 0.58 -16.14
C LEU A 81 5.74 0.07 -16.36
N THR A 82 4.93 -0.14 -15.31
CA THR A 82 3.51 -0.52 -15.47
C THR A 82 2.73 0.58 -16.19
N LYS A 83 2.97 1.85 -15.86
CA LYS A 83 2.31 2.98 -16.54
C LYS A 83 2.75 3.14 -18.00
N HIS A 84 4.02 2.85 -18.32
CA HIS A 84 4.54 3.02 -19.69
C HIS A 84 4.40 1.78 -20.59
N LEU A 85 4.32 0.57 -20.02
CA LEU A 85 4.27 -0.67 -20.80
C LEU A 85 2.93 -1.38 -20.75
N LEU A 86 2.15 -1.20 -19.68
CA LEU A 86 0.89 -1.91 -19.45
C LEU A 86 -0.33 -0.98 -19.44
N ASP A 87 -0.17 0.32 -19.74
CA ASP A 87 -1.25 1.32 -19.77
C ASP A 87 -2.11 1.35 -18.48
N GLY A 88 -1.54 0.92 -17.35
CA GLY A 88 -2.24 0.78 -16.07
C GLY A 88 -3.03 -0.52 -15.87
N ASP A 89 -2.96 -1.49 -16.78
CA ASP A 89 -3.62 -2.80 -16.64
C ASP A 89 -2.74 -3.79 -15.86
N ASP A 90 -2.87 -3.75 -14.53
CA ASP A 90 -2.19 -4.68 -13.61
C ASP A 90 -2.73 -6.12 -13.68
N SER A 91 -3.77 -6.40 -14.48
CA SER A 91 -4.38 -7.73 -14.59
C SER A 91 -3.36 -8.79 -15.05
N PHE A 92 -2.42 -8.40 -15.92
CA PHE A 92 -1.34 -9.25 -16.41
C PHE A 92 -0.28 -9.57 -15.34
N LEU A 93 -0.09 -8.67 -14.37
CA LEU A 93 0.87 -8.85 -13.27
C LEU A 93 0.25 -9.54 -12.05
N THR A 94 -1.07 -9.39 -11.88
CA THR A 94 -1.81 -9.85 -10.70
C THR A 94 -2.50 -11.20 -10.94
N GLY A 95 -2.54 -11.68 -12.19
CA GLY A 95 -3.09 -12.99 -12.53
C GLY A 95 -4.62 -13.02 -12.69
N ASN A 96 -5.28 -11.87 -12.83
CA ASN A 96 -6.74 -11.73 -12.84
C ASN A 96 -7.37 -12.02 -14.23
N PHE A 97 -6.80 -12.95 -15.00
CA PHE A 97 -7.19 -13.27 -16.38
C PHE A 97 -8.58 -13.89 -16.54
N ASP A 98 -9.27 -14.19 -15.44
CA ASP A 98 -10.62 -14.80 -15.44
C ASP A 98 -11.76 -13.80 -15.71
N ARG A 99 -11.48 -12.50 -15.91
CA ARG A 99 -12.53 -11.52 -16.20
C ARG A 99 -12.84 -11.46 -17.71
N PRO A 100 -14.09 -11.71 -18.15
CA PRO A 100 -14.44 -11.67 -19.58
C PRO A 100 -14.30 -10.23 -20.13
N PRO A 101 -13.85 -10.07 -21.40
CA PRO A 101 -13.64 -8.77 -21.99
C PRO A 101 -15.01 -8.14 -22.29
N GLY A 102 -15.39 -7.13 -21.51
CA GLY A 102 -16.65 -6.41 -21.69
C GLY A 102 -17.29 -5.85 -20.41
N GLY A 103 -16.79 -6.18 -19.23
CA GLY A 103 -17.29 -5.60 -17.98
C GLY A 103 -16.66 -4.24 -17.69
N THR A 104 -17.37 -3.15 -17.93
CA THR A 104 -17.02 -1.81 -17.43
C THR A 104 -16.69 -1.86 -15.93
N PRO A 105 -15.75 -1.02 -15.43
CA PRO A 105 -15.52 -0.90 -13.99
C PRO A 105 -16.81 -0.48 -13.31
N GLN A 106 -17.42 -1.39 -12.56
CA GLN A 106 -18.62 -1.12 -11.80
C GLN A 106 -18.22 -0.20 -10.65
N GLN A 107 -18.51 1.09 -10.84
CA GLN A 107 -18.34 2.15 -9.87
C GLN A 107 -19.08 1.76 -8.58
N PRO A 108 -18.46 1.86 -7.39
CA PRO A 108 -19.16 1.58 -6.14
C PRO A 108 -20.27 2.62 -5.97
N ALA A 109 -21.52 2.17 -6.00
CA ALA A 109 -22.67 3.03 -5.71
C ALA A 109 -22.60 3.47 -4.23
N PRO A 110 -22.80 4.76 -3.91
CA PRO A 110 -22.90 5.20 -2.53
C PRO A 110 -24.21 4.66 -1.91
N ASN A 111 -24.07 4.06 -0.73
CA ASN A 111 -25.16 3.59 0.10
C ASN A 111 -26.27 4.66 0.25
N GLY A 112 -27.48 4.30 -0.16
CA GLY A 112 -28.69 5.10 -0.03
C GLY A 112 -29.91 4.23 0.25
N GLN A 113 -30.00 3.75 1.49
CA GLN A 113 -31.22 3.67 2.32
C GLN A 113 -32.54 3.20 1.68
N SER A 114 -32.96 1.97 2.03
CA SER A 114 -34.37 1.56 2.02
C SER A 114 -34.76 0.98 3.39
N ASN A 115 -34.96 1.87 4.36
CA ASN A 115 -35.74 1.55 5.55
C ASN A 115 -37.02 2.37 5.48
N GLY A 116 -38.04 1.78 4.85
CA GLY A 116 -39.36 2.39 4.68
C GLY A 116 -40.29 1.97 5.82
N GLY A 117 -40.33 2.76 6.88
CA GLY A 117 -41.29 2.67 7.97
C GLY A 117 -41.66 4.06 8.48
N HIS A 118 -42.84 4.53 8.05
CA HIS A 118 -43.71 5.55 8.65
C HIS A 118 -43.22 7.01 8.81
N GLY A 119 -44.08 7.95 8.38
CA GLY A 119 -44.30 9.20 9.12
C GLY A 119 -43.99 10.51 8.39
N GLU A 120 -45.02 11.08 7.77
CA GLU A 120 -45.42 12.50 7.80
C GLU A 120 -44.41 13.66 7.74
N ALA A 121 -44.63 14.48 6.70
CA ALA A 121 -44.91 15.93 6.75
C ALA A 121 -43.78 16.98 6.54
N GLN A 122 -44.12 17.89 5.63
CA GLN A 122 -43.70 19.29 5.45
C GLN A 122 -42.29 19.64 4.91
N GLN A 123 -42.27 20.04 3.63
CA GLN A 123 -41.49 21.19 3.13
C GLN A 123 -41.95 22.48 3.84
N PRO A 124 -41.09 23.51 4.08
CA PRO A 124 -40.68 24.41 3.00
C PRO A 124 -39.25 24.99 3.10
N ALA A 125 -38.85 25.61 1.99
CA ALA A 125 -37.62 26.35 1.78
C ALA A 125 -37.55 27.64 2.61
N SER A 126 -36.38 27.93 3.18
CA SER A 126 -35.90 29.28 3.51
C SER A 126 -34.43 29.19 3.92
N GLY A 127 -33.60 30.10 3.40
CA GLY A 127 -32.14 30.02 3.43
C GLY A 127 -31.49 30.22 4.80
N HIS A 128 -30.16 30.26 4.82
CA HIS A 128 -29.32 31.28 5.46
C HIS A 128 -27.83 30.95 5.19
N THR A 129 -27.09 32.01 4.88
CA THR A 129 -25.65 32.22 4.57
C THR A 129 -24.70 31.93 5.76
N PRO A 130 -23.37 32.25 5.75
CA PRO A 130 -22.26 32.07 4.78
C PRO A 130 -20.99 31.43 5.45
N PHE A 131 -19.87 31.40 4.71
CA PHE A 131 -18.52 30.86 5.00
C PHE A 131 -17.82 31.36 6.28
N ASP A 132 -16.89 30.56 6.82
CA ASP A 132 -15.83 30.98 7.77
C ASP A 132 -14.45 30.77 7.14
N SER A 133 -13.64 31.83 7.13
CA SER A 133 -12.32 31.89 6.46
C SER A 133 -11.18 32.06 7.47
N ASP A 134 -11.44 31.93 8.78
CA ASP A 134 -10.50 32.26 9.85
C ASP A 134 -9.77 31.05 10.47
N ALA A 135 -9.69 29.93 9.75
CA ALA A 135 -8.87 28.79 10.19
C ALA A 135 -7.40 29.01 9.77
N THR A 136 -6.72 29.93 10.46
CA THR A 136 -5.25 30.00 10.58
C THR A 136 -4.73 28.85 11.44
#